data_AF-J2YQZ2-F1
#
_entry.id   AF-J2YQZ2-F1
#
_cell.length_a   1.000
_cell.length_b   1.000
_cell.length_c   1.000
_cell.angle_alpha   90.00
_cell.angle_beta   90.00
_cell.angle_gamma   90.00
#
_symmetry.space_group_name_H-M   'P 1'
#
loop_
_entity.id
_entity.type
_entity.pdbx_description
1 polymer ?
#
loop_
_entity_poly.entity_id
_entity_poly.type
_entity_poly.pdbx_seq_one_letter_code
_entity_poly.pdbx_strand_id
1 'polypeptide(L)'
;MPLELSTRQARRLALSAQGFGKQPPSPPTLPALKRMLQRLGVLQIDSVNALVRSHYLPLFSRLGDYAPAMLDQLAWGRGRQRQLFEYWGHEASLLPLSLYPMLRWRMAHAADGRGIYRQLAQFGRERQDVIARVLAAVREQGALGAGSLSTRQERAGPWWDWSEEKHALEWLFAAGEVTVAGRRGFERLYDVPDNVLPRAILDQPQPGEAEAHQGLMLHAATALGVATERDLRDYFRLEPAQGRAALAELIADGRLQAVQVQGWKQPAYSAGTPRIPRRIEASALLSPFDSLVWERNRTERLFDFRYRLEIYTPAHKRVYGYYVLPFLFDERIAARVDLRAERALGQLAVHAVHAEADGLGEVGYETLAAQLLRLARWLGLERVQLNCPREEGSQLRRALLSAALA
;
A
#
# COMPACT_ATOMS: atom_id res chain seq x y z
N MET A 1 15.63 16.93 -26.97
CA MET A 1 15.78 15.45 -26.89
C MET A 1 15.32 15.01 -25.51
N PRO A 2 14.61 13.87 -25.37
CA PRO A 2 14.17 13.39 -24.06
C PRO A 2 15.37 13.08 -23.17
N LEU A 3 15.24 13.31 -21.86
CA LEU A 3 16.26 12.96 -20.89
C LEU A 3 16.51 11.44 -20.90
N GLU A 4 17.78 11.03 -20.98
CA GLU A 4 18.16 9.61 -20.92
C GLU A 4 18.67 9.24 -19.53
N LEU A 5 18.18 8.11 -19.01
CA LEU A 5 18.50 7.59 -17.69
C LEU A 5 19.05 6.16 -17.82
N SER A 6 20.19 5.90 -17.20
CA SER A 6 20.59 4.52 -16.91
C SER A 6 19.61 3.85 -15.94
N THR A 7 19.57 2.53 -15.93
CA THR A 7 18.73 1.76 -14.97
C THR A 7 19.07 2.12 -13.52
N ARG A 8 20.34 2.39 -13.19
CA ARG A 8 20.76 2.84 -11.85
C ARG A 8 20.20 4.21 -11.49
N GLN A 9 20.22 5.16 -12.42
CA GLN A 9 19.61 6.49 -12.19
C GLN A 9 18.10 6.37 -11.99
N ALA A 10 17.42 5.53 -12.79
CA ALA A 10 16.00 5.25 -12.63
C ALA A 10 15.67 4.62 -11.26
N ARG A 11 16.48 3.65 -10.78
CA ARG A 11 16.36 3.09 -9.41
C ARG A 11 16.47 4.17 -8.35
N ARG A 12 17.51 5.02 -8.40
CA ARG A 12 17.73 6.09 -7.42
C ARG A 12 16.59 7.10 -7.41
N LEU A 13 16.07 7.47 -8.58
CA LEU A 13 14.89 8.31 -8.70
C LEU A 13 13.67 7.65 -8.04
N ALA A 14 13.40 6.38 -8.34
CA ALA A 14 12.26 5.66 -7.76
C ALA A 14 12.38 5.53 -6.23
N LEU A 15 13.55 5.15 -5.72
CA LEU A 15 13.80 5.02 -4.29
C LEU A 15 13.67 6.37 -3.59
N SER A 16 14.29 7.42 -4.13
CA SER A 16 14.19 8.76 -3.57
C SER A 16 12.75 9.25 -3.59
N ALA A 17 12.04 9.10 -4.71
CA ALA A 17 10.63 9.48 -4.89
C ALA A 17 9.70 8.79 -3.88
N GLN A 18 10.01 7.55 -3.48
CA GLN A 18 9.27 6.83 -2.45
C GLN A 18 9.76 7.09 -1.02
N GLY A 19 10.73 7.98 -0.82
CA GLY A 19 11.16 8.42 0.50
C GLY A 19 12.32 7.62 1.11
N PHE A 20 13.02 6.81 0.32
CA PHE A 20 14.26 6.17 0.74
C PHE A 20 15.47 7.12 0.56
N GLY A 21 16.50 6.95 1.39
CA GLY A 21 17.78 7.68 1.32
C GLY A 21 18.07 8.57 2.53
N LYS A 22 17.27 9.62 2.76
CA LYS A 22 17.50 10.50 3.93
C LYS A 22 16.90 9.85 5.18
N GLN A 23 17.74 9.49 6.15
CA GLN A 23 17.26 8.95 7.42
C GLN A 23 16.36 9.98 8.14
N PRO A 24 15.12 9.61 8.49
CA PRO A 24 14.27 10.47 9.28
C PRO A 24 14.71 10.49 10.76
N PRO A 25 14.22 11.46 11.55
CA PRO A 25 14.42 11.46 12.99
C PRO A 25 13.94 10.13 13.62
N SER A 26 14.69 9.65 14.62
CA SER A 26 14.34 8.48 15.43
C SER A 26 14.10 8.94 16.88
N PRO A 27 12.94 8.66 17.50
CA PRO A 27 11.80 7.94 16.93
C PRO A 27 11.02 8.77 15.87
N PRO A 28 10.34 8.12 14.92
CA PRO A 28 9.51 8.83 13.93
C PRO A 28 8.38 9.62 14.57
N THR A 29 8.13 10.83 14.04
CA THR A 29 7.10 11.74 14.55
C THR A 29 5.84 11.74 13.70
N LEU A 30 4.69 12.12 14.29
CA LEU A 30 3.42 12.24 13.56
C LEU A 30 3.51 13.13 12.30
N PRO A 31 4.22 14.29 12.30
CA PRO A 31 4.46 15.05 11.08
C PRO A 31 5.27 14.31 10.01
N ALA A 32 6.23 13.46 10.41
CA ALA A 32 6.98 12.64 9.46
C ALA A 32 6.08 11.60 8.78
N LEU A 33 5.18 10.96 9.55
CA LEU A 33 4.18 10.04 9.00
C LEU A 33 3.25 10.76 8.03
N LYS A 34 2.69 11.92 8.41
CA LYS A 34 1.82 12.72 7.52
C LYS A 34 2.51 13.07 6.21
N ARG A 35 3.77 13.51 6.24
CA ARG A 35 4.56 13.80 5.02
C ARG A 35 4.76 12.55 4.17
N MET A 36 5.05 11.41 4.78
CA MET A 36 5.22 10.16 4.03
C MET A 36 3.91 9.68 3.41
N LEU A 37 2.80 9.77 4.14
CA LEU A 37 1.46 9.45 3.65
C LEU A 37 1.06 10.35 2.48
N GLN A 38 1.32 11.65 2.57
CA GLN A 38 1.09 12.59 1.46
C GLN A 38 2.03 12.32 0.28
N ARG A 39 3.25 11.88 0.54
CA ARG A 39 4.22 11.54 -0.49
C ARG A 39 3.83 10.30 -1.29
N LEU A 40 3.41 9.23 -0.60
CA LEU A 40 2.96 8.00 -1.25
C LEU A 40 1.55 8.19 -1.83
N GLY A 41 0.65 8.82 -1.09
CA GLY A 41 -0.77 9.03 -1.46
C GLY A 41 -1.64 7.79 -1.33
N VAL A 42 -1.05 6.61 -1.10
CA VAL A 42 -1.78 5.36 -1.01
C VAL A 42 -1.00 4.36 -0.18
N LEU A 43 -1.69 3.69 0.74
CA LEU A 43 -1.23 2.48 1.41
C LEU A 43 -2.28 1.38 1.18
N GLN A 44 -1.91 0.31 0.48
CA GLN A 44 -2.82 -0.80 0.26
C GLN A 44 -3.10 -1.53 1.58
N ILE A 45 -4.39 -1.65 1.92
CA ILE A 45 -4.88 -2.46 3.02
C ILE A 45 -4.95 -3.91 2.56
N ASP A 46 -4.34 -4.80 3.33
CA ASP A 46 -4.41 -6.23 3.11
C ASP A 46 -4.70 -6.99 4.42
N SER A 47 -5.37 -8.13 4.29
CA SER A 47 -5.81 -8.97 5.39
C SER A 47 -4.82 -10.07 5.78
N VAL A 48 -3.68 -10.22 5.12
CA VAL A 48 -2.66 -11.15 5.58
C VAL A 48 -2.05 -10.63 6.89
N ASN A 49 -1.99 -11.49 7.89
CA ASN A 49 -1.46 -11.18 9.23
C ASN A 49 -0.39 -12.18 9.66
N ALA A 50 0.41 -12.67 8.70
CA ALA A 50 1.55 -13.55 8.99
C ALA A 50 2.62 -12.85 9.84
N LEU A 51 2.79 -11.54 9.65
CA LEU A 51 3.76 -10.69 10.34
C LEU A 51 3.07 -9.53 11.07
N VAL A 52 2.48 -8.63 10.29
CA VAL A 52 1.59 -7.53 10.66
C VAL A 52 0.76 -7.22 9.43
N ARG A 53 -0.38 -6.53 9.56
CA ARG A 53 -1.15 -6.11 8.39
C ARG A 53 -0.27 -5.25 7.48
N SER A 54 -0.36 -5.50 6.19
CA SER A 54 0.58 -4.94 5.21
C SER A 54 0.69 -3.41 5.26
N HIS A 55 -0.42 -2.68 5.44
CA HIS A 55 -0.44 -1.22 5.39
C HIS A 55 0.43 -0.53 6.45
N TYR A 56 0.85 -1.23 7.51
CA TYR A 56 1.78 -0.66 8.48
C TYR A 56 3.25 -0.69 7.99
N LEU A 57 3.61 -1.69 7.17
CA LEU A 57 4.98 -1.95 6.77
C LEU A 57 5.58 -0.85 5.86
N PRO A 58 4.90 -0.30 4.85
CA PRO A 58 5.50 0.73 4.00
C PRO A 58 6.04 1.94 4.77
N LEU A 59 5.32 2.41 5.80
CA LEU A 59 5.81 3.47 6.66
C LEU A 59 6.99 3.00 7.52
N PHE A 60 6.96 1.77 8.03
CA PHE A 60 8.08 1.20 8.79
C PHE A 60 9.34 1.07 7.94
N SER A 61 9.22 0.60 6.69
CA SER A 61 10.35 0.45 5.75
C SER A 61 11.06 1.77 5.46
N ARG A 62 10.35 2.91 5.57
CA ARG A 62 10.87 4.25 5.23
C ARG A 62 11.23 5.08 6.46
N LEU A 63 10.44 4.97 7.51
CA LEU A 63 10.54 5.79 8.72
C LEU A 63 11.15 5.03 9.89
N GLY A 64 10.97 3.72 9.95
CA GLY A 64 11.36 2.88 11.07
C GLY A 64 10.27 2.69 12.11
N ASP A 65 10.68 2.57 13.36
CA ASP A 65 9.91 2.16 14.54
C ASP A 65 8.93 3.22 15.06
N TYR A 66 7.98 3.64 14.21
CA TYR A 66 6.87 4.50 14.62
C TYR A 66 5.81 3.71 15.42
N ALA A 67 5.10 4.33 16.36
CA ALA A 67 4.01 3.64 17.05
C ALA A 67 2.81 3.40 16.10
N PRO A 68 2.34 2.15 15.87
CA PRO A 68 1.22 1.86 14.96
C PRO A 68 -0.05 2.68 15.24
N ALA A 69 -0.32 3.00 16.52
CA ALA A 69 -1.41 3.87 16.95
C ALA A 69 -1.40 5.26 16.30
N MET A 70 -0.23 5.76 15.87
CA MET A 70 -0.16 7.02 15.11
C MET A 70 -0.79 6.89 13.72
N LEU A 71 -0.61 5.76 13.03
CA LEU A 71 -1.29 5.52 11.75
C LEU A 71 -2.79 5.32 11.98
N ASP A 72 -3.17 4.58 13.02
CA ASP A 72 -4.57 4.36 13.37
C ASP A 72 -5.28 5.69 13.70
N GLN A 73 -4.62 6.59 14.42
CA GLN A 73 -5.13 7.93 14.71
C GLN A 73 -5.34 8.75 13.42
N LEU A 74 -4.43 8.66 12.44
CA LEU A 74 -4.57 9.36 11.17
C LEU A 74 -5.67 8.74 10.29
N ALA A 75 -5.87 7.42 10.35
CA ALA A 75 -6.84 6.68 9.56
C ALA A 75 -8.26 6.75 10.12
N TRP A 76 -8.40 6.55 11.42
CA TRP A 76 -9.68 6.29 12.10
C TRP A 76 -9.87 7.14 13.36
N GLY A 77 -8.98 8.12 13.62
CA GLY A 77 -9.20 9.13 14.67
C GLY A 77 -10.39 10.04 14.38
N ARG A 78 -10.71 10.93 15.32
CA ARG A 78 -11.86 11.85 15.22
C ARG A 78 -11.44 13.28 14.90
N GLY A 79 -12.31 14.01 14.20
CA GLY A 79 -12.13 15.43 13.89
C GLY A 79 -10.78 15.72 13.24
N ARG A 80 -10.01 16.65 13.82
CA ARG A 80 -8.71 17.10 13.27
C ARG A 80 -7.60 16.04 13.31
N GLN A 81 -7.78 14.95 14.06
CA GLN A 81 -6.80 13.86 14.11
C GLN A 81 -6.82 13.04 12.83
N ARG A 82 -8.00 12.88 12.22
CA ARG A 82 -8.17 12.12 10.99
C ARG A 82 -7.58 12.88 9.82
N GLN A 83 -6.75 12.19 9.06
CA GLN A 83 -6.06 12.72 7.87
C GLN A 83 -6.13 11.78 6.68
N LEU A 84 -6.64 10.55 6.88
CA LEU A 84 -6.84 9.57 5.82
C LEU A 84 -8.30 9.12 5.75
N PHE A 85 -8.66 8.46 4.66
CA PHE A 85 -9.90 7.73 4.48
C PHE A 85 -9.63 6.38 3.80
N GLU A 86 -10.54 5.42 4.00
CA GLU A 86 -10.52 4.16 3.25
C GLU A 86 -11.35 4.32 1.98
N TYR A 87 -10.77 3.95 0.83
CA TYR A 87 -11.50 3.82 -0.43
C TYR A 87 -10.73 2.95 -1.42
N TRP A 88 -11.33 2.71 -2.60
CA TRP A 88 -10.70 2.01 -3.70
C TRP A 88 -9.66 2.91 -4.38
N GLY A 89 -8.39 2.75 -4.02
CA GLY A 89 -7.22 3.40 -4.63
C GLY A 89 -6.48 2.40 -5.51
N HIS A 90 -5.36 1.87 -5.02
CA HIS A 90 -4.79 0.60 -5.51
C HIS A 90 -5.39 -0.53 -4.68
N GLU A 91 -6.46 -1.16 -5.17
CA GLU A 91 -7.33 -2.01 -4.33
C GLU A 91 -7.88 -1.24 -3.10
N ALA A 92 -8.29 -1.94 -2.04
CA ALA A 92 -8.64 -1.32 -0.77
C ALA A 92 -7.44 -0.57 -0.19
N SER A 93 -7.58 0.73 0.06
CA SER A 93 -6.46 1.62 0.39
C SER A 93 -6.79 2.58 1.52
N LEU A 94 -5.77 2.95 2.31
CA LEU A 94 -5.75 4.19 3.08
C LEU A 94 -5.18 5.31 2.20
N LEU A 95 -5.93 6.40 2.06
CA LEU A 95 -5.63 7.52 1.16
C LEU A 95 -5.67 8.84 1.95
N PRO A 96 -4.75 9.80 1.71
CA PRO A 96 -4.85 11.12 2.31
C PRO A 96 -6.14 11.84 1.92
N LEU A 97 -6.77 12.51 2.89
CA LEU A 97 -8.04 13.23 2.67
C LEU A 97 -7.98 14.27 1.53
N SER A 98 -6.80 14.80 1.22
CA SER A 98 -6.56 15.69 0.08
C SER A 98 -6.89 15.03 -1.28
N LEU A 99 -6.90 13.70 -1.37
CA LEU A 99 -7.27 12.96 -2.57
C LEU A 99 -8.76 12.63 -2.65
N TYR A 100 -9.55 12.90 -1.61
CA TYR A 100 -10.97 12.57 -1.59
C TYR A 100 -11.75 13.21 -2.75
N PRO A 101 -11.61 14.53 -3.05
CA PRO A 101 -12.32 15.13 -4.19
C PRO A 101 -11.98 14.49 -5.53
N MET A 102 -10.71 14.05 -5.72
CA MET A 102 -10.23 13.41 -6.94
C MET A 102 -10.75 11.98 -7.13
N LEU A 103 -11.39 11.38 -6.11
CA LEU A 103 -11.97 10.03 -6.20
C LEU A 103 -13.50 10.06 -6.22
N ARG A 104 -14.15 11.22 -6.09
CA ARG A 104 -15.62 11.32 -6.15
C ARG A 104 -16.21 10.94 -7.51
N TRP A 105 -15.47 11.11 -8.61
CA TRP A 105 -15.93 10.59 -9.92
C TRP A 105 -16.15 9.08 -9.86
N ARG A 106 -15.29 8.34 -9.15
CA ARG A 106 -15.40 6.89 -9.02
C ARG A 106 -16.60 6.49 -8.18
N MET A 107 -16.91 7.29 -7.15
CA MET A 107 -18.13 7.14 -6.34
C MET A 107 -19.38 7.35 -7.18
N ALA A 108 -19.42 8.41 -7.99
CA ALA A 108 -20.52 8.68 -8.91
C ALA A 108 -20.70 7.54 -9.95
N HIS A 109 -19.62 7.04 -10.53
CA HIS A 109 -19.67 5.88 -11.43
C HIS A 109 -20.21 4.64 -10.72
N ALA A 110 -19.77 4.38 -9.48
CA ALA A 110 -20.24 3.24 -8.69
C ALA A 110 -21.74 3.33 -8.36
N ALA A 111 -22.27 4.54 -8.10
CA ALA A 111 -23.70 4.77 -7.92
C ALA A 111 -24.50 4.40 -9.19
N ASP A 112 -23.94 4.63 -10.37
CA ASP A 112 -24.50 4.19 -11.67
C ASP A 112 -24.24 2.69 -11.97
N GLY A 113 -23.58 1.96 -11.07
CA GLY A 113 -23.18 0.56 -11.28
C GLY A 113 -22.00 0.37 -12.24
N ARG A 114 -21.22 1.43 -12.52
CA ARG A 114 -20.00 1.42 -13.34
C ARG A 114 -18.75 1.28 -12.46
N GLY A 115 -17.70 0.64 -13.00
CA GLY A 115 -16.41 0.51 -12.30
C GLY A 115 -16.42 -0.37 -11.04
N ILE A 116 -17.51 -1.12 -10.79
CA ILE A 116 -17.66 -2.03 -9.65
C ILE A 116 -17.96 -3.45 -10.11
N TYR A 117 -17.88 -4.43 -9.20
CA TYR A 117 -18.19 -5.83 -9.52
C TYR A 117 -19.62 -5.99 -10.02
N ARG A 118 -19.80 -6.85 -11.05
CA ARG A 118 -21.09 -7.09 -11.71
C ARG A 118 -22.22 -7.43 -10.74
N GLN A 119 -21.94 -8.29 -9.76
CA GLN A 119 -22.91 -8.68 -8.72
C GLN A 119 -23.33 -7.49 -7.86
N LEU A 120 -22.39 -6.60 -7.51
CA LEU A 120 -22.68 -5.41 -6.72
C LEU A 120 -23.50 -4.39 -7.52
N ALA A 121 -23.18 -4.21 -8.80
CA ALA A 121 -23.98 -3.37 -9.71
C ALA A 121 -25.40 -3.92 -9.91
N GLN A 122 -25.56 -5.24 -10.01
CA GLN A 122 -26.86 -5.89 -10.10
C GLN A 122 -27.66 -5.69 -8.81
N PHE A 123 -27.06 -5.95 -7.65
CA PHE A 123 -27.67 -5.70 -6.35
C PHE A 123 -28.12 -4.24 -6.20
N GLY A 124 -27.26 -3.30 -6.63
CA GLY A 124 -27.58 -1.87 -6.69
C GLY A 124 -28.87 -1.57 -7.46
N ARG A 125 -29.12 -2.25 -8.59
CA ARG A 125 -30.36 -2.02 -9.36
C ARG A 125 -31.57 -2.72 -8.77
N GLU A 126 -31.40 -3.92 -8.23
CA GLU A 126 -32.51 -4.79 -7.84
C GLU A 126 -32.99 -4.57 -6.40
N ARG A 127 -32.11 -4.12 -5.50
CA ARG A 127 -32.36 -4.10 -4.04
C ARG A 127 -32.26 -2.71 -3.42
N GLN A 128 -32.83 -1.72 -4.11
CA GLN A 128 -32.89 -0.33 -3.66
C GLN A 128 -33.62 -0.17 -2.31
N ASP A 129 -34.61 -1.01 -2.04
CA ASP A 129 -35.33 -1.08 -0.77
C ASP A 129 -34.38 -1.41 0.41
N VAL A 130 -33.51 -2.40 0.23
CA VAL A 130 -32.53 -2.81 1.25
C VAL A 130 -31.48 -1.72 1.44
N ILE A 131 -30.98 -1.15 0.35
CA ILE A 131 -29.98 -0.06 0.36
C ILE A 131 -30.51 1.14 1.14
N ALA A 132 -31.75 1.57 0.85
CA ALA A 132 -32.38 2.69 1.54
C ALA A 132 -32.57 2.42 3.04
N ARG A 133 -33.04 1.21 3.40
CA ARG A 133 -33.19 0.77 4.80
C ARG A 133 -31.87 0.79 5.55
N VAL A 134 -30.81 0.26 4.94
CA VAL A 134 -29.47 0.21 5.55
C VAL A 134 -28.89 1.61 5.72
N LEU A 135 -29.01 2.48 4.71
CA LEU A 135 -28.55 3.86 4.80
C LEU A 135 -29.31 4.64 5.89
N ALA A 136 -30.63 4.43 6.02
CA ALA A 136 -31.43 5.02 7.10
C ALA A 136 -30.94 4.56 8.48
N ALA A 137 -30.68 3.27 8.66
CA ALA A 137 -30.14 2.74 9.91
C ALA A 137 -28.77 3.34 10.26
N VAL A 138 -27.88 3.51 9.28
CA VAL A 138 -26.58 4.18 9.48
C VAL A 138 -26.76 5.65 9.88
N ARG A 139 -27.70 6.39 9.25
CA ARG A 139 -28.00 7.79 9.61
C ARG A 139 -28.55 7.93 11.02
N GLU A 140 -29.38 6.99 11.47
CA GLU A 140 -30.01 7.02 12.79
C GLU A 140 -29.06 6.59 13.91
N GLN A 141 -28.29 5.52 13.69
CA GLN A 141 -27.49 4.87 14.74
C GLN A 141 -26.00 5.23 14.69
N GLY A 142 -25.54 5.89 13.62
CA GLY A 142 -24.13 6.20 13.37
C GLY A 142 -23.35 4.98 12.87
N ALA A 143 -22.08 4.89 13.27
CA ALA A 143 -21.14 3.89 12.77
C ALA A 143 -21.57 2.43 13.03
N LEU A 144 -21.89 1.67 11.98
CA LEU A 144 -22.36 0.28 12.04
C LEU A 144 -21.46 -0.67 11.24
N GLY A 145 -21.26 -1.87 11.79
CA GLY A 145 -20.68 -3.00 11.06
C GLY A 145 -21.77 -3.87 10.43
N ALA A 146 -21.41 -4.68 9.43
CA ALA A 146 -22.36 -5.60 8.79
C ALA A 146 -23.01 -6.58 9.78
N GLY A 147 -22.29 -6.99 10.83
CA GLY A 147 -22.83 -7.87 11.87
C GLY A 147 -23.93 -7.24 12.72
N SER A 148 -23.91 -5.91 12.90
CA SER A 148 -24.91 -5.17 13.70
C SER A 148 -26.22 -4.96 12.95
N LEU A 149 -26.22 -5.09 11.62
CA LEU A 149 -27.39 -4.94 10.76
C LEU A 149 -28.02 -6.28 10.39
N SER A 150 -27.34 -7.40 10.65
CA SER A 150 -27.81 -8.72 10.26
C SER A 150 -29.12 -9.05 10.97
N THR A 151 -30.15 -9.29 10.17
CA THR A 151 -31.45 -9.81 10.62
C THR A 151 -31.50 -11.34 10.67
N ARG A 152 -30.42 -12.03 10.25
CA ARG A 152 -30.32 -13.50 10.26
C ARG A 152 -30.18 -14.05 11.68
N GLN A 153 -31.03 -15.01 12.04
CA GLN A 153 -30.88 -15.86 13.24
C GLN A 153 -29.88 -17.03 13.03
N GLU A 154 -29.59 -17.39 11.77
CA GLU A 154 -28.68 -18.49 11.41
C GLU A 154 -27.27 -18.01 11.05
N ARG A 155 -26.25 -18.84 11.33
CA ARG A 155 -24.85 -18.58 10.99
C ARG A 155 -24.68 -18.48 9.48
N ALA A 156 -24.05 -17.40 9.00
CA ALA A 156 -23.62 -17.26 7.61
C ALA A 156 -22.81 -18.48 7.17
N GLY A 157 -23.05 -18.92 5.93
CA GLY A 157 -22.35 -20.04 5.30
C GLY A 157 -20.88 -19.72 4.98
N PRO A 158 -20.31 -20.33 3.94
CA PRO A 158 -18.92 -20.10 3.55
C PRO A 158 -18.59 -18.61 3.31
N TRP A 159 -17.31 -18.23 3.27
CA TRP A 159 -16.83 -16.82 3.21
C TRP A 159 -17.44 -15.91 2.10
N TRP A 160 -18.15 -16.50 1.11
CA TRP A 160 -18.89 -15.79 0.05
C TRP A 160 -20.39 -15.56 0.33
N ASP A 161 -20.96 -16.10 1.40
CA ASP A 161 -22.36 -15.87 1.80
C ASP A 161 -22.45 -14.55 2.59
N TRP A 162 -22.44 -13.44 1.87
CA TRP A 162 -22.66 -12.12 2.45
C TRP A 162 -24.17 -11.89 2.63
N SER A 163 -24.56 -11.41 3.82
CA SER A 163 -25.94 -10.96 4.01
C SER A 163 -26.28 -9.82 3.04
N GLU A 164 -27.57 -9.60 2.81
CA GLU A 164 -28.04 -8.51 1.96
C GLU A 164 -27.61 -7.14 2.52
N GLU A 165 -27.55 -7.02 3.86
CA GLU A 165 -27.07 -5.81 4.52
C GLU A 165 -25.57 -5.57 4.27
N LYS A 166 -24.77 -6.64 4.19
CA LYS A 166 -23.35 -6.51 3.83
C LYS A 166 -23.19 -6.06 2.37
N HIS A 167 -23.97 -6.62 1.44
CA HIS A 167 -23.97 -6.16 0.05
C HIS A 167 -24.41 -4.69 -0.07
N ALA A 168 -25.45 -4.29 0.66
CA ALA A 168 -25.90 -2.91 0.71
C ALA A 168 -24.81 -1.97 1.25
N LEU A 169 -24.12 -2.33 2.34
CA LEU A 169 -23.00 -1.55 2.86
C LEU A 169 -21.83 -1.43 1.86
N GLU A 170 -21.44 -2.52 1.19
CA GLU A 170 -20.37 -2.45 0.19
C GLU A 170 -20.78 -1.62 -1.04
N TRP A 171 -22.05 -1.67 -1.45
CA TRP A 171 -22.57 -0.82 -2.53
C TRP A 171 -22.58 0.65 -2.11
N LEU A 172 -23.14 0.98 -0.94
CA LEU A 172 -23.15 2.34 -0.39
C LEU A 172 -21.73 2.88 -0.22
N PHE A 173 -20.79 2.04 0.22
CA PHE A 173 -19.38 2.40 0.35
C PHE A 173 -18.76 2.69 -1.01
N ALA A 174 -19.00 1.84 -2.01
CA ALA A 174 -18.51 2.06 -3.37
C ALA A 174 -19.08 3.35 -3.97
N ALA A 175 -20.37 3.62 -3.79
CA ALA A 175 -21.09 4.82 -4.21
C ALA A 175 -20.74 6.08 -3.39
N GLY A 176 -19.97 5.96 -2.31
CA GLY A 176 -19.57 7.09 -1.46
C GLY A 176 -20.66 7.60 -0.50
N GLU A 177 -21.81 6.92 -0.42
CA GLU A 177 -22.93 7.25 0.48
C GLU A 177 -22.62 6.92 1.94
N VAL A 178 -21.68 5.99 2.18
CA VAL A 178 -21.07 5.74 3.49
C VAL A 178 -19.55 5.66 3.35
N THR A 179 -18.84 5.89 4.45
CA THR A 179 -17.38 5.74 4.54
C THR A 179 -16.99 5.01 5.83
N VAL A 180 -15.76 4.52 5.90
CA VAL A 180 -15.28 3.78 7.07
C VAL A 180 -14.97 4.76 8.21
N ALA A 181 -15.83 4.81 9.23
CA ALA A 181 -15.64 5.60 10.44
C ALA A 181 -14.51 5.05 11.32
N GLY A 182 -14.38 3.73 11.36
CA GLY A 182 -13.35 3.03 12.12
C GLY A 182 -13.40 1.53 11.89
N ARG A 183 -12.67 0.78 12.72
CA ARG A 183 -12.62 -0.67 12.63
C ARG A 183 -12.75 -1.33 13.99
N ARG A 184 -13.42 -2.49 14.02
CA ARG A 184 -13.39 -3.44 15.14
C ARG A 184 -12.60 -4.66 14.70
N GLY A 185 -11.31 -4.71 15.07
CA GLY A 185 -10.39 -5.66 14.46
C GLY A 185 -10.24 -5.37 12.96
N PHE A 186 -10.67 -6.31 12.11
CA PHE A 186 -10.66 -6.10 10.64
C PHE A 186 -12.06 -5.79 10.07
N GLU A 187 -13.11 -5.82 10.88
CA GLU A 187 -14.44 -5.40 10.47
C GLU A 187 -14.48 -3.87 10.34
N ARG A 188 -14.95 -3.38 9.18
CA ARG A 188 -15.21 -1.95 8.96
C ARG A 188 -16.50 -1.54 9.67
N LEU A 189 -16.46 -0.38 10.31
CA LEU A 189 -17.64 0.32 10.80
C LEU A 189 -17.91 1.48 9.86
N TYR A 190 -19.10 1.50 9.27
CA TYR A 190 -19.52 2.46 8.26
C TYR A 190 -20.43 3.52 8.85
N ASP A 191 -20.20 4.77 8.50
CA ASP A 191 -21.05 5.91 8.85
C ASP A 191 -21.16 6.84 7.63
N VAL A 192 -22.09 7.79 7.64
CA VAL A 192 -22.23 8.76 6.55
C VAL A 192 -21.00 9.69 6.50
N PRO A 193 -20.57 10.15 5.30
CA PRO A 193 -19.40 11.02 5.16
C PRO A 193 -19.43 12.26 6.06
N ASP A 194 -20.58 12.91 6.24
CA ASP A 194 -20.77 14.09 7.10
C ASP A 194 -20.35 13.89 8.56
N ASN A 195 -20.49 12.67 9.08
CA ASN A 195 -20.13 12.34 10.46
C ASN A 195 -18.63 12.00 10.61
N VAL A 196 -17.97 11.62 9.51
CA VAL A 196 -16.62 11.03 9.53
C VAL A 196 -15.56 11.97 8.97
N LEU A 197 -15.85 12.62 7.85
CA LEU A 197 -14.92 13.43 7.11
C LEU A 197 -15.06 14.90 7.53
N PRO A 198 -13.95 15.66 7.65
CA PRO A 198 -14.03 17.08 7.94
C PRO A 198 -14.82 17.83 6.86
N ARG A 199 -15.71 18.75 7.26
CA ARG A 199 -16.46 19.62 6.33
C ARG A 199 -15.57 20.32 5.30
N ALA A 200 -14.40 20.78 5.72
CA ALA A 200 -13.41 21.40 4.84
C ALA A 200 -12.89 20.49 3.68
N ILE A 201 -13.16 19.18 3.72
CA ILE A 201 -12.91 18.23 2.64
C ILE A 201 -14.19 18.01 1.80
N LEU A 202 -15.34 17.84 2.45
CA LEU A 202 -16.63 17.61 1.78
C LEU A 202 -17.07 18.81 0.93
N ASP A 203 -16.88 20.02 1.46
CA ASP A 203 -17.26 21.30 0.86
C ASP A 203 -16.31 21.72 -0.29
N GLN A 204 -15.23 20.95 -0.55
CA GLN A 204 -14.35 21.25 -1.68
C GLN A 204 -15.09 21.02 -3.01
N PRO A 205 -14.84 21.86 -4.03
CA PRO A 205 -15.42 21.68 -5.35
C PRO A 205 -15.00 20.32 -5.92
N GLN A 206 -15.91 19.66 -6.63
CA GLN A 206 -15.58 18.43 -7.34
C GLN A 206 -14.85 18.78 -8.63
N PRO A 207 -13.58 18.34 -8.81
CA PRO A 207 -12.92 18.51 -10.09
C PRO A 207 -13.67 17.72 -11.17
N GLY A 208 -13.60 18.18 -12.42
CA GLY A 208 -14.09 17.39 -13.55
C GLY A 208 -13.34 16.06 -13.63
N GLU A 209 -13.92 15.02 -14.25
CA GLU A 209 -13.29 13.70 -14.32
C GLU A 209 -11.90 13.74 -14.95
N ALA A 210 -11.73 14.51 -16.03
CA ALA A 210 -10.44 14.69 -16.69
C ALA A 210 -9.39 15.30 -15.76
N GLU A 211 -9.75 16.34 -15.00
CA GLU A 211 -8.87 16.98 -14.02
C GLU A 211 -8.53 16.04 -12.86
N ALA A 212 -9.49 15.24 -12.41
CA ALA A 212 -9.27 14.23 -11.38
C ALA A 212 -8.27 13.16 -11.85
N HIS A 213 -8.44 12.64 -13.08
CA HIS A 213 -7.50 11.70 -13.68
C HIS A 213 -6.10 12.30 -13.82
N GLN A 214 -5.98 13.54 -14.28
CA GLN A 214 -4.71 14.26 -14.35
C GLN A 214 -4.05 14.41 -12.97
N GLY A 215 -4.82 14.80 -11.95
CA GLY A 215 -4.32 14.94 -10.58
C GLY A 215 -3.78 13.62 -10.01
N LEU A 216 -4.52 12.53 -10.18
CA LEU A 216 -4.10 11.19 -9.76
C LEU A 216 -2.87 10.71 -10.52
N MET A 217 -2.81 10.94 -11.84
CA MET A 217 -1.68 10.54 -12.68
C MET A 217 -0.40 11.34 -12.34
N LEU A 218 -0.55 12.64 -12.05
CA LEU A 218 0.55 13.50 -11.61
C LEU A 218 1.07 13.10 -10.23
N HIS A 219 0.17 12.75 -9.31
CA HIS A 219 0.53 12.20 -8.01
C HIS A 219 1.32 10.89 -8.17
N ALA A 220 0.81 9.96 -9.00
CA ALA A 220 1.48 8.69 -9.29
C ALA A 220 2.90 8.92 -9.85
N ALA A 221 3.07 9.85 -10.78
CA ALA A 221 4.37 10.19 -11.34
C ALA A 221 5.34 10.75 -10.29
N THR A 222 4.84 11.59 -9.39
CA THR A 222 5.63 12.15 -8.29
C THR A 222 6.05 11.08 -7.28
N ALA A 223 5.14 10.17 -6.92
CA ALA A 223 5.40 9.08 -5.98
C ALA A 223 6.33 8.01 -6.56
N LEU A 224 6.21 7.71 -7.85
CA LEU A 224 7.02 6.69 -8.53
C LEU A 224 8.37 7.23 -9.03
N GLY A 225 8.50 8.53 -9.25
CA GLY A 225 9.70 9.21 -9.74
C GLY A 225 9.92 9.06 -11.25
N VAL A 226 9.95 7.82 -11.73
CA VAL A 226 9.99 7.48 -13.16
C VAL A 226 9.18 6.22 -13.44
N ALA A 227 8.31 6.26 -14.44
CA ALA A 227 7.32 5.21 -14.66
C ALA A 227 6.80 5.21 -16.10
N THR A 228 6.40 4.05 -16.61
CA THR A 228 5.66 3.95 -17.88
C THR A 228 4.22 4.40 -17.69
N GLU A 229 3.50 4.67 -18.79
CA GLU A 229 2.06 4.98 -18.74
C GLU A 229 1.28 3.94 -17.91
N ARG A 230 1.54 2.65 -18.14
CA ARG A 230 0.89 1.56 -17.43
C ARG A 230 1.13 1.65 -15.92
N ASP A 231 2.36 1.89 -15.51
CA ASP A 231 2.72 1.97 -14.09
C ASP A 231 2.01 3.14 -13.40
N LEU A 232 1.91 4.28 -14.09
CA LEU A 232 1.25 5.48 -13.59
C LEU A 232 -0.25 5.26 -13.38
N ARG A 233 -0.95 4.73 -14.41
CA ARG A 233 -2.40 4.48 -14.29
C ARG A 233 -2.72 3.38 -13.28
N ASP A 234 -1.86 2.37 -13.17
CA ASP A 234 -2.03 1.25 -12.23
C ASP A 234 -2.00 1.70 -10.77
N TYR A 235 -1.28 2.78 -10.47
CA TYR A 235 -1.12 3.33 -9.12
C TYR A 235 -2.45 3.70 -8.44
N PHE A 236 -3.44 4.15 -9.22
CA PHE A 236 -4.81 4.42 -8.75
C PHE A 236 -5.88 3.62 -9.52
N ARG A 237 -5.48 2.56 -10.22
CA ARG A 237 -6.37 1.70 -11.06
C ARG A 237 -7.21 2.49 -12.08
N LEU A 238 -6.60 3.46 -12.76
CA LEU A 238 -7.25 4.14 -13.89
C LEU A 238 -7.32 3.20 -15.11
N GLU A 239 -8.41 3.31 -15.85
CA GLU A 239 -8.59 2.58 -17.10
C GLU A 239 -7.61 3.07 -18.17
N PRO A 240 -7.25 2.23 -19.16
CA PRO A 240 -6.28 2.62 -20.19
C PRO A 240 -6.67 3.90 -20.97
N ALA A 241 -7.96 4.13 -21.24
CA ALA A 241 -8.39 5.33 -21.93
C ALA A 241 -8.23 6.60 -21.06
N GLN A 242 -8.61 6.49 -19.78
CA GLN A 242 -8.45 7.56 -18.78
C GLN A 242 -6.98 7.92 -18.59
N GLY A 243 -6.11 6.91 -18.43
CA GLY A 243 -4.67 7.08 -18.27
C GLY A 243 -4.01 7.76 -19.47
N ARG A 244 -4.32 7.32 -20.70
CA ARG A 244 -3.78 7.92 -21.93
C ARG A 244 -4.21 9.38 -22.11
N ALA A 245 -5.48 9.69 -21.86
CA ALA A 245 -5.98 11.06 -21.97
C ALA A 245 -5.30 11.98 -20.94
N ALA A 246 -5.25 11.56 -19.67
CA ALA A 246 -4.58 12.32 -18.62
C ALA A 246 -3.08 12.53 -18.92
N LEU A 247 -2.39 11.50 -19.40
CA LEU A 247 -0.98 11.58 -19.77
C LEU A 247 -0.73 12.57 -20.91
N ALA A 248 -1.56 12.56 -21.95
CA ALA A 248 -1.41 13.47 -23.08
C ALA A 248 -1.52 14.94 -22.63
N GLU A 249 -2.52 15.27 -21.83
CA GLU A 249 -2.71 16.63 -21.28
C GLU A 249 -1.55 17.05 -20.38
N LEU A 250 -1.10 16.16 -19.48
CA LEU A 250 0.01 16.44 -18.58
C LEU A 250 1.36 16.62 -19.30
N ILE A 251 1.52 16.03 -20.48
CA ILE A 251 2.71 16.28 -21.32
C ILE A 251 2.55 17.62 -22.05
N ALA A 252 1.35 17.90 -22.58
CA ALA A 252 1.07 19.13 -23.31
C ALA A 252 1.25 20.38 -22.43
N ASP A 253 0.88 20.31 -21.15
CA ASP A 253 1.05 21.40 -20.18
C ASP A 253 2.41 21.42 -19.45
N GLY A 254 3.28 20.45 -19.74
CA GLY A 254 4.63 20.36 -19.20
C GLY A 254 4.75 19.89 -17.74
N ARG A 255 3.65 19.44 -17.10
CA ARG A 255 3.71 18.86 -15.75
C ARG A 255 4.40 17.49 -15.74
N LEU A 256 4.27 16.73 -16.82
CA LEU A 256 5.04 15.50 -17.09
C LEU A 256 5.93 15.68 -18.31
N GLN A 257 7.05 14.98 -18.31
CA GLN A 257 7.94 14.89 -19.48
C GLN A 257 8.27 13.44 -19.81
N ALA A 258 8.47 13.17 -21.10
CA ALA A 258 8.97 11.89 -21.56
C ALA A 258 10.47 11.74 -21.25
N VAL A 259 10.86 10.59 -20.74
CA VAL A 259 12.24 10.20 -20.47
C VAL A 259 12.51 8.81 -21.05
N GLN A 260 13.75 8.57 -21.45
CA GLN A 260 14.20 7.25 -21.87
C GLN A 260 14.94 6.57 -20.73
N VAL A 261 14.62 5.30 -20.48
CA VAL A 261 15.31 4.49 -19.48
C VAL A 261 15.99 3.33 -20.18
N GLN A 262 17.30 3.18 -19.97
CA GLN A 262 18.07 2.10 -20.54
C GLN A 262 17.46 0.74 -20.22
N GLY A 263 17.25 -0.07 -21.26
CA GLY A 263 16.66 -1.41 -21.18
C GLY A 263 15.12 -1.45 -21.16
N TRP A 264 14.45 -0.29 -21.10
CA TRP A 264 12.98 -0.24 -21.17
C TRP A 264 12.54 -0.14 -22.63
N LYS A 265 11.56 -0.97 -23.01
CA LYS A 265 10.99 -0.95 -24.37
C LYS A 265 9.93 0.15 -24.52
N GLN A 266 9.23 0.46 -23.43
CA GLN A 266 8.17 1.46 -23.39
C GLN A 266 8.74 2.84 -23.03
N PRO A 267 8.13 3.93 -23.52
CA PRO A 267 8.46 5.26 -23.02
C PRO A 267 8.17 5.37 -21.52
N ALA A 268 9.01 6.12 -20.83
CA ALA A 268 8.83 6.46 -19.43
C ALA A 268 8.54 7.95 -19.27
N TYR A 269 8.03 8.31 -18.10
CA TYR A 269 7.62 9.66 -17.77
C TYR A 269 8.04 10.01 -16.34
N SER A 270 8.37 11.28 -16.13
CA SER A 270 8.67 11.85 -14.81
C SER A 270 7.95 13.18 -14.61
N ALA A 271 7.62 13.51 -13.36
CA ALA A 271 7.07 14.81 -13.00
C ALA A 271 8.17 15.88 -12.95
N GLY A 272 8.02 16.94 -13.75
CA GLY A 272 9.05 17.96 -13.92
C GLY A 272 10.42 17.38 -14.29
N THR A 273 11.48 18.18 -14.13
CA THR A 273 12.86 17.73 -14.37
C THR A 273 13.39 16.98 -13.14
N PRO A 274 13.66 15.67 -13.25
CA PRO A 274 14.00 14.86 -12.10
C PRO A 274 15.40 15.20 -11.56
N ARG A 275 15.52 15.35 -10.24
CA ARG A 275 16.82 15.52 -9.56
C ARG A 275 17.33 14.16 -9.12
N ILE A 276 18.29 13.62 -9.86
CA ILE A 276 18.83 12.28 -9.63
C ILE A 276 19.84 12.32 -8.46
N PRO A 277 19.59 11.59 -7.36
CA PRO A 277 20.56 11.46 -6.28
C PRO A 277 21.85 10.78 -6.78
N ARG A 278 23.01 11.18 -6.22
CA ARG A 278 24.29 10.53 -6.52
C ARG A 278 24.37 9.10 -5.99
N ARG A 279 23.77 8.86 -4.82
CA ARG A 279 23.67 7.57 -4.14
C ARG A 279 22.39 7.51 -3.32
N ILE A 280 21.85 6.31 -3.12
CA ILE A 280 20.87 6.01 -2.08
C ILE A 280 21.48 5.00 -1.11
N GLU A 281 21.46 5.34 0.17
CA GLU A 281 21.80 4.45 1.28
C GLU A 281 20.51 4.16 2.04
N ALA A 282 19.95 2.98 1.81
CA ALA A 282 18.67 2.59 2.37
C ALA A 282 18.57 1.07 2.45
N SER A 283 18.26 0.57 3.64
CA SER A 283 18.07 -0.86 3.84
C SER A 283 16.76 -1.10 4.59
N ALA A 284 15.90 -1.94 4.01
CA ALA A 284 14.55 -2.13 4.51
C ALA A 284 13.97 -3.47 4.05
N LEU A 285 13.15 -4.08 4.91
CA LEU A 285 12.23 -5.15 4.51
C LEU A 285 10.98 -4.51 3.89
N LEU A 286 10.63 -4.91 2.68
CA LEU A 286 9.53 -4.34 1.91
C LEU A 286 8.30 -5.24 1.99
N SER A 287 7.12 -4.63 2.12
CA SER A 287 5.88 -5.40 2.01
C SER A 287 5.68 -5.91 0.57
N PRO A 288 5.10 -7.11 0.38
CA PRO A 288 4.61 -7.54 -0.93
C PRO A 288 3.63 -6.55 -1.58
N PHE A 289 2.91 -5.76 -0.77
CA PHE A 289 1.92 -4.77 -1.22
C PHE A 289 2.43 -3.33 -1.09
N ASP A 290 3.74 -3.15 -0.97
CA ASP A 290 4.37 -1.84 -1.01
C ASP A 290 4.34 -1.27 -2.44
N SER A 291 4.19 0.05 -2.59
CA SER A 291 4.20 0.72 -3.90
C SER A 291 5.51 0.60 -4.68
N LEU A 292 6.60 0.20 -4.03
CA LEU A 292 7.85 -0.15 -4.70
C LEU A 292 7.80 -1.54 -5.35
N VAL A 293 6.91 -2.41 -4.88
CA VAL A 293 6.90 -3.84 -5.21
C VAL A 293 5.63 -4.27 -5.93
N TRP A 294 4.45 -3.71 -5.65
CA TRP A 294 3.15 -4.28 -6.09
C TRP A 294 3.03 -4.49 -7.60
N GLU A 295 3.63 -3.60 -8.40
CA GLU A 295 3.69 -3.77 -9.85
C GLU A 295 5.00 -4.48 -10.15
N ARG A 296 4.87 -5.81 -10.21
CA ARG A 296 5.97 -6.76 -10.38
C ARG A 296 6.75 -6.47 -11.66
N ASN A 297 6.08 -6.09 -12.75
CA ASN A 297 6.76 -5.79 -14.01
C ASN A 297 7.66 -4.56 -13.88
N ARG A 298 7.22 -3.54 -13.13
CA ARG A 298 8.04 -2.35 -12.87
C ARG A 298 9.19 -2.68 -11.94
N THR A 299 8.92 -3.47 -10.89
CA THR A 299 9.94 -3.93 -9.95
C THR A 299 11.04 -4.70 -10.66
N GLU A 300 10.68 -5.60 -11.57
CA GLU A 300 11.63 -6.36 -12.40
C GLU A 300 12.42 -5.43 -13.33
N ARG A 301 11.77 -4.52 -14.06
CA ARG A 301 12.45 -3.53 -14.92
C ARG A 301 13.41 -2.62 -14.17
N LEU A 302 13.09 -2.28 -12.92
CA LEU A 302 13.97 -1.46 -12.09
C LEU A 302 15.08 -2.33 -11.51
N PHE A 303 14.77 -3.35 -10.73
CA PHE A 303 15.71 -4.02 -9.83
C PHE A 303 16.26 -5.33 -10.37
N ASP A 304 15.84 -5.77 -11.55
CA ASP A 304 16.10 -7.13 -12.06
C ASP A 304 15.65 -8.22 -11.07
N PHE A 305 14.50 -7.95 -10.43
CA PHE A 305 13.97 -8.77 -9.36
C PHE A 305 12.57 -9.27 -9.72
N ARG A 306 12.49 -10.52 -10.17
CA ARG A 306 11.22 -11.21 -10.40
C ARG A 306 10.63 -11.66 -9.07
N TYR A 307 9.40 -11.21 -8.79
CA TYR A 307 8.74 -11.46 -7.51
C TYR A 307 7.32 -12.00 -7.69
N ARG A 308 7.05 -13.10 -6.98
CA ARG A 308 5.73 -13.72 -6.88
C ARG A 308 5.42 -13.98 -5.42
N LEU A 309 4.27 -13.51 -4.97
CA LEU A 309 3.76 -13.83 -3.63
C LEU A 309 3.10 -15.21 -3.66
N GLU A 310 3.53 -16.11 -2.77
CA GLU A 310 3.17 -17.54 -2.78
C GLU A 310 2.19 -17.93 -1.65
N ILE A 311 1.51 -16.96 -1.02
CA ILE A 311 0.56 -17.19 0.08
C ILE A 311 -0.57 -18.16 -0.30
N TYR A 312 -1.00 -18.15 -1.56
CA TYR A 312 -2.05 -19.04 -2.08
C TYR A 312 -1.50 -20.31 -2.73
N THR A 313 -0.18 -20.42 -2.88
CA THR A 313 0.48 -21.61 -3.41
C THR A 313 0.52 -22.68 -2.31
N PRO A 314 0.14 -23.95 -2.58
CA PRO A 314 0.29 -25.05 -1.62
C PRO A 314 1.73 -25.18 -1.12
N ALA A 315 1.93 -25.53 0.15
CA ALA A 315 3.25 -25.47 0.79
C ALA A 315 4.36 -26.20 0.01
N HIS A 316 4.07 -27.39 -0.53
CA HIS A 316 5.03 -28.20 -1.31
C HIS A 316 5.34 -27.65 -2.72
N LYS A 317 4.62 -26.62 -3.19
CA LYS A 317 4.85 -25.95 -4.49
C LYS A 317 5.48 -24.57 -4.32
N ARG A 318 5.73 -24.12 -3.09
CA ARG A 318 6.37 -22.84 -2.81
C ARG A 318 7.86 -22.93 -3.12
N VAL A 319 8.40 -21.91 -3.76
CA VAL A 319 9.83 -21.78 -4.07
C VAL A 319 10.53 -21.01 -2.96
N TYR A 320 9.92 -19.93 -2.48
CA TYR A 320 10.57 -18.99 -1.56
C TYR A 320 9.96 -18.97 -0.15
N GLY A 321 8.69 -19.36 0.00
CA GLY A 321 8.05 -19.41 1.32
C GLY A 321 6.63 -18.87 1.33
N TYR A 322 6.06 -18.72 2.53
CA TYR A 322 4.67 -18.29 2.66
C TYR A 322 4.51 -16.77 2.53
N TYR A 323 5.17 -16.00 3.40
CA TYR A 323 5.05 -14.54 3.46
C TYR A 323 6.43 -13.89 3.33
N VAL A 324 6.87 -13.84 2.08
CA VAL A 324 8.24 -13.47 1.70
C VAL A 324 8.34 -11.96 1.50
N LEU A 325 9.13 -11.26 2.32
CA LEU A 325 9.44 -9.85 2.14
C LEU A 325 10.73 -9.69 1.32
N PRO A 326 10.73 -8.87 0.24
CA PRO A 326 11.96 -8.43 -0.40
C PRO A 326 12.82 -7.59 0.56
N PHE A 327 14.13 -7.82 0.57
CA PHE A 327 15.08 -7.02 1.33
C PHE A 327 15.79 -6.05 0.39
N LEU A 328 15.46 -4.75 0.53
CA LEU A 328 16.21 -3.66 -0.07
C LEU A 328 17.52 -3.48 0.72
N PHE A 329 18.64 -3.47 0.00
CA PHE A 329 19.97 -3.17 0.52
C PHE A 329 20.63 -2.17 -0.42
N ASP A 330 20.77 -0.94 0.06
CA ASP A 330 21.13 0.25 -0.74
C ASP A 330 20.21 0.45 -1.96
N GLU A 331 20.71 0.16 -3.16
CA GLU A 331 20.04 0.43 -4.44
C GLU A 331 19.47 -0.84 -5.10
N ARG A 332 19.57 -1.99 -4.42
CA ARG A 332 19.18 -3.29 -4.94
C ARG A 332 18.24 -4.03 -4.00
N ILE A 333 17.37 -4.86 -4.56
CA ILE A 333 16.68 -5.88 -3.79
C ILE A 333 17.62 -7.08 -3.77
N ALA A 334 18.25 -7.34 -2.61
CA ALA A 334 19.39 -8.26 -2.49
C ALA A 334 19.03 -9.62 -1.89
N ALA A 335 17.85 -9.75 -1.29
CA ALA A 335 17.37 -11.02 -0.78
C ALA A 335 15.84 -11.08 -0.67
N ARG A 336 15.35 -12.29 -0.42
CA ARG A 336 13.97 -12.63 -0.07
C ARG A 336 13.96 -13.29 1.32
N VAL A 337 13.07 -12.85 2.20
CA VAL A 337 13.03 -13.34 3.58
C VAL A 337 11.61 -13.80 3.94
N ASP A 338 11.43 -15.09 4.19
CA ASP A 338 10.15 -15.66 4.65
C ASP A 338 10.01 -15.48 6.16
N LEU A 339 9.03 -14.67 6.57
CA LEU A 339 8.88 -14.19 7.94
C LEU A 339 7.52 -14.53 8.53
N ARG A 340 7.52 -14.83 9.82
CA ARG A 340 6.30 -14.97 10.61
C ARG A 340 6.47 -14.36 12.01
N ALA A 341 5.46 -13.61 12.44
CA ALA A 341 5.36 -13.20 13.83
C ALA A 341 4.68 -14.30 14.65
N GLU A 342 5.44 -15.02 15.46
CA GLU A 342 4.95 -16.06 16.36
C GLU A 342 4.70 -15.47 17.74
N ARG A 343 3.64 -14.67 17.86
CA ARG A 343 3.35 -13.86 19.05
C ARG A 343 3.20 -14.69 20.33
N ALA A 344 2.61 -15.88 20.25
CA ALA A 344 2.48 -16.79 21.39
C ALA A 344 3.84 -17.25 21.96
N LEU A 345 4.90 -17.18 21.14
CA LEU A 345 6.27 -17.54 21.51
C LEU A 345 7.17 -16.30 21.67
N GLY A 346 6.60 -15.08 21.58
CA GLY A 346 7.36 -13.84 21.68
C GLY A 346 8.44 -13.66 20.61
N GLN A 347 8.33 -14.29 19.43
CA GLN A 347 9.44 -14.32 18.46
C GLN A 347 9.07 -13.95 17.02
N LEU A 348 10.03 -13.35 16.32
CA LEU A 348 10.03 -13.20 14.86
C LEU A 348 10.73 -14.41 14.25
N ALA A 349 9.98 -15.33 13.66
CA ALA A 349 10.53 -16.51 13.00
C ALA A 349 10.98 -16.18 11.57
N VAL A 350 12.22 -16.54 11.26
CA VAL A 350 12.80 -16.48 9.91
C VAL A 350 12.84 -17.91 9.37
N HIS A 351 11.91 -18.24 8.47
CA HIS A 351 11.80 -19.58 7.91
C HIS A 351 12.78 -19.81 6.75
N ALA A 352 13.04 -18.77 5.96
CA ALA A 352 13.99 -18.83 4.87
C ALA A 352 14.62 -17.48 4.57
N VAL A 353 15.87 -17.50 4.13
CA VAL A 353 16.58 -16.38 3.50
C VAL A 353 17.07 -16.89 2.16
N HIS A 354 16.78 -16.15 1.10
CA HIS A 354 17.29 -16.43 -0.24
C HIS A 354 18.01 -15.18 -0.73
N ALA A 355 19.34 -15.21 -0.79
CA ALA A 355 20.10 -14.13 -1.41
C ALA A 355 19.88 -14.14 -2.93
N GLU A 356 19.87 -12.96 -3.56
CA GLU A 356 19.94 -12.87 -5.02
C GLU A 356 21.35 -13.26 -5.53
N ALA A 357 21.51 -13.41 -6.84
CA ALA A 357 22.73 -13.93 -7.47
C ALA A 357 24.03 -13.22 -7.04
N ASP A 358 23.99 -11.90 -6.82
CA ASP A 358 25.15 -11.11 -6.37
C ASP A 358 25.53 -11.34 -4.90
N GLY A 359 24.72 -12.08 -4.14
CA GLY A 359 24.91 -12.35 -2.72
C GLY A 359 24.74 -11.11 -1.83
N LEU A 360 24.74 -11.32 -0.51
CA LEU A 360 24.68 -10.22 0.47
C LEU A 360 26.06 -9.75 0.95
N GLY A 361 27.05 -10.66 1.00
CA GLY A 361 28.30 -10.41 1.72
C GLY A 361 28.08 -10.21 3.23
N GLU A 362 29.16 -10.04 3.98
CA GLU A 362 29.11 -9.89 5.45
C GLU A 362 28.27 -8.68 5.88
N VAL A 363 28.58 -7.49 5.34
CA VAL A 363 27.84 -6.24 5.63
C VAL A 363 26.35 -6.34 5.29
N GLY A 364 25.99 -7.06 4.22
CA GLY A 364 24.59 -7.27 3.86
C GLY A 364 23.84 -8.13 4.88
N TYR A 365 24.49 -9.18 5.41
CA TYR A 365 23.91 -10.01 6.47
C TYR A 365 23.83 -9.27 7.81
N GLU A 366 24.83 -8.47 8.17
CA GLU A 366 24.80 -7.60 9.35
C GLU A 366 23.65 -6.60 9.27
N THR A 367 23.47 -5.97 8.10
CA THR A 367 22.39 -5.02 7.87
C THR A 367 21.02 -5.71 7.91
N LEU A 368 20.90 -6.90 7.33
CA LEU A 368 19.68 -7.70 7.40
C LEU A 368 19.36 -8.08 8.85
N ALA A 369 20.35 -8.52 9.63
CA ALA A 369 20.20 -8.82 11.05
C ALA A 369 19.68 -7.61 11.83
N ALA A 370 20.26 -6.42 11.60
CA ALA A 370 19.81 -5.19 12.23
C ALA A 370 18.35 -4.84 11.85
N GLN A 371 17.95 -5.01 10.59
CA GLN A 371 16.57 -4.80 10.16
C GLN A 371 15.59 -5.80 10.80
N LEU A 372 15.98 -7.07 10.93
CA LEU A 372 15.15 -8.10 11.59
C LEU A 372 14.99 -7.83 13.08
N LEU A 373 16.05 -7.44 13.78
CA LEU A 373 16.00 -7.06 15.19
C LEU A 373 15.12 -5.82 15.39
N ARG A 374 15.25 -4.81 14.51
CA ARG A 374 14.40 -3.61 14.54
C ARG A 374 12.93 -3.96 14.31
N LEU A 375 12.64 -4.82 13.34
CA LEU A 375 11.29 -5.31 13.05
C LEU A 375 10.71 -6.10 14.23
N ALA A 376 11.49 -7.01 14.83
CA ALA A 376 11.06 -7.76 16.01
C ALA A 376 10.68 -6.82 17.16
N ARG A 377 11.55 -5.85 17.49
CA ARG A 377 11.30 -4.84 18.52
C ARG A 377 10.04 -4.01 18.24
N TRP A 378 9.88 -3.54 17.01
CA TRP A 378 8.71 -2.76 16.60
C TRP A 378 7.39 -3.55 16.70
N LEU A 379 7.45 -4.86 16.44
CA LEU A 379 6.32 -5.77 16.60
C LEU A 379 6.08 -6.23 18.04
N GLY A 380 6.89 -5.75 19.01
CA GLY A 380 6.82 -6.17 20.41
C GLY A 380 7.26 -7.62 20.63
N LEU A 381 8.17 -8.14 19.81
CA LEU A 381 8.71 -9.49 19.90
C LEU A 381 10.10 -9.44 20.57
N GLU A 382 10.37 -10.40 21.45
CA GLU A 382 11.57 -10.44 22.31
C GLU A 382 12.81 -10.92 21.55
N ARG A 383 12.63 -11.79 20.56
CA ARG A 383 13.76 -12.42 19.84
C ARG A 383 13.49 -12.68 18.37
N VAL A 384 14.58 -12.87 17.63
CA VAL A 384 14.56 -13.40 16.25
C VAL A 384 14.93 -14.89 16.31
N GLN A 385 14.03 -15.74 15.83
CA GLN A 385 14.22 -17.19 15.78
C GLN A 385 14.56 -17.62 14.35
N LEU A 386 15.74 -18.22 14.16
CA LEU A 386 16.15 -18.76 12.86
C LEU A 386 15.70 -20.21 12.70
N ASN A 387 14.78 -20.44 11.76
CA ASN A 387 14.31 -21.75 11.33
C ASN A 387 14.80 -22.08 9.90
N CYS A 388 15.86 -21.40 9.46
CA CYS A 388 16.46 -21.54 8.14
C CYS A 388 17.73 -22.42 8.24
N PRO A 389 17.68 -23.70 7.84
CA PRO A 389 18.82 -24.61 7.94
C PRO A 389 19.84 -24.45 6.81
N ARG A 390 19.62 -23.52 5.87
CA ARG A 390 20.48 -23.29 4.71
C ARG A 390 21.71 -22.44 5.07
N GLU A 391 22.66 -22.35 4.15
CA GLU A 391 23.89 -21.58 4.32
C GLU A 391 23.61 -20.11 4.70
N GLU A 392 22.63 -19.48 4.06
CA GLU A 392 22.20 -18.12 4.34
C GLU A 392 21.71 -17.95 5.79
N GLY A 393 21.09 -19.00 6.35
CA GLY A 393 20.70 -19.05 7.75
C GLY A 393 21.90 -19.07 8.69
N SER A 394 22.97 -19.79 8.34
CA SER A 394 24.22 -19.80 9.10
C SER A 394 24.94 -18.45 9.06
N GLN A 395 24.98 -17.79 7.89
CA GLN A 395 25.53 -16.45 7.74
C GLN A 395 24.75 -15.44 8.60
N LEU A 396 23.42 -15.46 8.51
CA LEU A 396 22.56 -14.59 9.31
C LEU A 396 22.69 -14.87 10.82
N ARG A 397 22.90 -16.13 11.22
CA ARG A 397 23.16 -16.48 12.63
C ARG A 397 24.41 -15.78 13.16
N ARG A 398 25.51 -15.80 12.41
CA ARG A 398 26.75 -15.10 12.79
C ARG A 398 26.54 -13.60 12.94
N ALA A 399 25.81 -13.00 12.00
CA ALA A 399 25.45 -11.59 12.05
C ALA A 399 24.58 -11.24 13.28
N LEU A 400 23.57 -12.06 13.60
CA LEU A 400 22.71 -11.86 14.78
C LEU A 400 23.48 -12.00 16.10
N LEU A 401 24.41 -12.95 16.19
CA LEU A 401 25.26 -13.11 17.38
C LEU A 401 26.19 -11.91 17.57
N SER A 402 26.77 -11.41 16.48
CA SER A 402 27.64 -10.22 16.53
C SER A 402 26.87 -8.98 16.97
N ALA A 403 25.64 -8.79 16.48
CA ALA A 403 24.77 -7.70 16.88
C ALA A 403 24.26 -7.78 18.33
N ALA A 404 24.29 -8.95 18.96
CA ALA A 404 23.93 -9.10 20.37
C ALA A 404 25.11 -8.79 21.33
N LEU A 405 26.34 -8.78 20.82
CA LEU A 405 27.56 -8.48 21.57
C LEU A 405 27.98 -7.00 21.46
N ALA A 406 27.38 -6.26 20.53
CA ALA A 406 27.56 -4.81 20.31
C ALA A 406 26.43 -4.02 20.99
#